data_AF-A0A938BQD9-F1
#
_entry.id   AF-A0A938BQD9-F1
#
_cell.length_a   1.000
_cell.length_b   1.000
_cell.length_c   1.000
_cell.angle_alpha   90.00
_cell.angle_beta   90.00
_cell.angle_gamma   90.00
#
_symmetry.space_group_name_H-M   'P 1'
#
loop_
_entity.id
_entity.type
_entity.pdbx_description
1 polymer ?
#
loop_
_entity_poly.entity_id
_entity_poly.type
_entity_poly.pdbx_seq_one_letter_code
_entity_poly.pdbx_strand_id
1 'polypeptide(L)'
;MLLSTNRSGRPSTLTSGRCSIRRGLLLAVYIVLFWLVLPALLLASALFLDRRLGWHIAFTWFWTVVGGLIVVSSGLMLGTSIVQFRHFGRAMPVSALPPDRLIQAGLYAVWRHPIYLFFTLFFVGVGLLVRSLSLLLIVLPAFVAAEAGYIALEERALDRRFGTAWRNYCRRTPLLVPRLGFILLPFFRLVCWVLFDLRIRGKENLPLAPPFFIIAAHRNYLDPSFIGAGAGFPVHFITTYEMFRSPRLGALFRRFLCIPKKRYLNDVSAARAIAARLKGAAVVGVFPEGERSWSGLTQAWKPEVLNLFVHFPDVPIVPVRISGNYLAWPRWGSNLRRARVELAIGAPVKVRPGADTGALERHLRSLIEPDDSGRRCLSRRLNSGLTKIVYRCPSCRSFRPLALSGPAGLNCPDCGRSFTISPEYSIGWSEADAAFDMPLAAVYDRIRIRAADLAGPEGLIAAADSAELWEETGTELKSVLTGWLTLGRRSLGIQGTNGARIIDLAAVRSVTTESNRKLQLYDAAAGRLYQLTFPSESVLKWQDFIVAIMRNELGIEPNTR
;
A
#
# COMPACT_ATOMS: atom_id res chain seq x y z
N MET A 1 -14.62 -20.29 40.89
CA MET A 1 -15.42 -20.35 42.14
C MET A 1 -16.47 -19.24 42.06
N LEU A 2 -17.78 -19.44 42.05
CA LEU A 2 -18.63 -20.58 42.41
C LEU A 2 -19.75 -20.71 41.35
N LEU A 3 -19.98 -21.96 40.94
CA LEU A 3 -21.09 -22.39 40.09
C LEU A 3 -22.30 -22.68 40.98
N SER A 4 -23.47 -22.15 40.63
CA SER A 4 -24.77 -22.59 41.16
C SER A 4 -25.59 -23.15 40.00
N THR A 5 -25.67 -24.47 39.94
CA THR A 5 -26.54 -25.24 39.05
C THR A 5 -27.98 -25.15 39.54
N ASN A 6 -28.92 -24.80 38.65
CA ASN A 6 -30.34 -25.04 38.90
C ASN A 6 -30.88 -26.10 37.94
N ARG A 7 -31.46 -27.15 38.52
CA ARG A 7 -32.06 -28.32 37.87
C ARG A 7 -33.53 -28.03 37.57
N SER A 8 -33.88 -27.77 36.31
CA SER A 8 -35.19 -28.12 35.74
C SER A 8 -35.23 -27.82 34.24
N GLY A 9 -35.16 -28.87 33.42
CA GLY A 9 -35.30 -28.79 31.96
C GLY A 9 -36.75 -28.65 31.50
N ARG A 10 -37.31 -27.45 31.56
CA ARG A 10 -38.49 -27.04 30.78
C ARG A 10 -38.28 -25.63 30.24
N PRO A 11 -38.52 -25.36 28.94
CA PRO A 11 -38.45 -24.01 28.41
C PRO A 11 -39.62 -23.18 28.98
N SER A 12 -39.31 -22.16 29.77
CA SER A 12 -40.28 -21.15 30.19
C SER A 12 -40.63 -20.24 28.99
N THR A 13 -41.51 -20.72 28.11
CA THR A 13 -42.14 -19.92 27.06
C THR A 13 -43.28 -19.11 27.66
N LEU A 14 -43.02 -18.02 28.38
CA LEU A 14 -44.06 -17.03 28.75
C LEU A 14 -43.47 -15.71 29.34
N THR A 15 -42.35 -15.19 28.82
CA THR A 15 -41.88 -13.81 29.15
C THR A 15 -41.16 -13.09 28.00
N SER A 16 -41.13 -13.63 26.77
CA SER A 16 -40.41 -12.99 25.65
C SER A 16 -41.22 -11.91 24.90
N GLY A 17 -42.56 -12.01 24.88
CA GLY A 17 -43.43 -11.10 24.09
C GLY A 17 -43.58 -9.69 24.68
N ARG A 18 -43.75 -9.55 26.00
CA ARG A 18 -43.91 -8.23 26.67
C ARG A 18 -42.63 -7.39 26.65
N CYS A 19 -41.46 -8.04 26.61
CA CYS A 19 -40.16 -7.36 26.54
C CYS A 19 -39.88 -6.81 25.12
N SER A 20 -40.32 -7.52 24.08
CA SER A 20 -40.22 -7.10 22.67
C SER A 20 -41.10 -5.87 22.36
N ILE A 21 -42.35 -5.86 22.80
CA ILE A 21 -43.30 -4.76 22.53
C ILE A 21 -42.88 -3.46 23.25
N ARG A 22 -42.45 -3.55 24.52
CA ARG A 22 -41.94 -2.38 25.27
C ARG A 22 -40.68 -1.79 24.64
N ARG A 23 -39.76 -2.63 24.16
CA ARG A 23 -38.57 -2.18 23.42
C ARG A 23 -38.92 -1.52 22.09
N GLY A 24 -39.88 -2.08 21.34
CA GLY A 24 -40.38 -1.49 20.10
C GLY A 24 -41.04 -0.12 20.31
N LEU A 25 -41.85 0.02 21.36
CA LEU A 25 -42.49 1.29 21.71
C LEU A 25 -41.46 2.35 22.13
N LEU A 26 -40.50 2.00 22.99
CA LEU A 26 -39.42 2.91 23.39
C LEU A 26 -38.58 3.38 22.20
N LEU A 27 -38.29 2.48 21.26
CA LEU A 27 -37.59 2.80 20.02
C LEU A 27 -38.39 3.78 19.16
N ALA A 28 -39.70 3.54 18.98
CA ALA A 28 -40.57 4.40 18.20
C ALA A 28 -40.68 5.81 18.82
N VAL A 29 -40.88 5.89 20.14
CA VAL A 29 -40.91 7.17 20.87
C VAL A 29 -39.59 7.92 20.73
N TYR A 30 -38.45 7.23 20.88
CA TYR A 30 -37.13 7.83 20.70
C TYR A 30 -36.94 8.36 19.27
N ILE A 31 -37.31 7.58 18.26
CA ILE A 31 -37.22 8.01 16.86
C ILE A 31 -38.06 9.26 16.64
N VAL A 32 -39.32 9.28 17.07
CA VAL A 32 -40.21 10.44 16.89
C VAL A 32 -39.65 11.68 17.60
N LEU A 33 -39.26 11.56 18.87
CA LEU A 33 -38.77 12.69 19.66
C LEU A 33 -37.45 13.24 19.10
N PHE A 34 -36.48 12.38 18.82
CA PHE A 34 -35.14 12.81 18.45
C PHE A 34 -34.99 13.13 16.95
N TRP A 35 -35.75 12.46 16.07
CA TRP A 35 -35.60 12.60 14.62
C TRP A 35 -36.65 13.51 13.98
N LEU A 36 -37.77 13.77 14.65
CA LEU A 36 -38.84 14.62 14.12
C LEU A 36 -39.05 15.85 15.00
N VAL A 37 -39.32 15.66 16.30
CA VAL A 37 -39.69 16.77 17.19
C VAL A 37 -38.51 17.70 17.46
N LEU A 38 -37.36 17.17 17.86
CA LEU A 38 -36.19 17.99 18.16
C LEU A 38 -35.71 18.82 16.94
N PRO A 39 -35.55 18.24 15.72
CA PRO A 39 -35.20 19.04 14.56
C PRO A 39 -36.23 20.10 14.18
N ALA A 40 -37.53 19.79 14.31
CA ALA A 40 -38.59 20.75 14.05
C ALA A 40 -38.54 21.92 15.05
N LEU A 41 -38.30 21.64 16.34
CA LEU A 41 -38.16 22.66 17.37
C LEU A 41 -36.92 23.54 17.14
N LEU A 42 -35.77 22.96 16.79
CA LEU A 42 -34.56 23.71 16.48
C LEU A 42 -34.78 24.64 15.28
N LEU A 43 -35.39 24.14 14.20
CA LEU A 43 -35.73 24.96 13.04
C LEU A 43 -36.74 26.06 13.39
N ALA A 44 -37.81 25.73 14.11
CA ALA A 44 -38.81 26.72 14.54
C ALA A 44 -38.19 27.83 15.42
N SER A 45 -37.29 27.46 16.33
CA SER A 45 -36.57 28.41 17.17
C SER A 45 -35.66 29.34 16.36
N ALA A 46 -34.98 28.81 15.33
CA ALA A 46 -34.13 29.61 14.46
C ALA A 46 -34.94 30.61 13.62
N LEU A 47 -36.05 30.17 13.03
CA LEU A 47 -36.94 31.04 12.25
C LEU A 47 -37.61 32.11 13.13
N PHE A 48 -37.93 31.77 14.39
CA PHE A 48 -38.40 32.75 15.36
C PHE A 48 -37.32 33.80 15.67
N LEU A 49 -36.07 33.38 15.87
CA LEU A 49 -34.94 34.29 16.11
C LEU A 49 -34.65 35.19 14.90
N ASP A 50 -34.68 34.66 13.68
CA ASP A 50 -34.49 35.46 12.47
C ASP A 50 -35.53 36.58 12.36
N ARG A 51 -36.80 36.28 12.66
CA ARG A 51 -37.88 37.29 12.69
C ARG A 51 -37.66 38.34 13.77
N ARG A 52 -37.08 37.98 14.91
CA ARG A 52 -36.81 38.90 16.03
C ARG A 52 -35.58 39.77 15.81
N LEU A 53 -34.54 39.21 15.20
CA LEU A 53 -33.27 39.89 14.95
C LEU A 53 -33.24 40.65 13.62
N GLY A 54 -34.28 40.50 12.78
CA GLY A 54 -34.34 41.10 11.44
C GLY A 54 -33.30 40.51 10.49
N TRP A 55 -32.81 39.30 10.76
CA TRP A 55 -31.77 38.66 9.98
C TRP A 55 -32.37 37.97 8.76
N HIS A 56 -32.02 38.47 7.58
CA HIS A 56 -32.36 37.86 6.31
C HIS A 56 -31.09 37.81 5.43
N ILE A 57 -30.81 36.66 4.84
CA ILE A 57 -29.67 36.52 3.93
C ILE A 57 -30.10 36.92 2.51
N ALA A 58 -29.40 37.88 1.91
CA ALA A 58 -29.44 38.07 0.46
C ALA A 58 -28.73 36.88 -0.20
N PHE A 59 -29.50 35.96 -0.77
CA PHE A 59 -28.99 34.65 -1.17
C PHE A 59 -29.21 34.39 -2.66
N THR A 60 -28.18 33.88 -3.32
CA THR A 60 -28.18 33.51 -4.74
C THR A 60 -28.60 32.05 -4.93
N TRP A 61 -29.00 31.69 -6.17
CA TRP A 61 -29.30 30.31 -6.55
C TRP A 61 -28.18 29.32 -6.19
N PHE A 62 -26.92 29.80 -6.22
CA PHE A 62 -25.73 29.03 -5.87
C PHE A 62 -25.88 28.34 -4.52
N TRP A 63 -26.31 29.09 -3.51
CA TRP A 63 -26.35 28.55 -2.18
C TRP A 63 -27.55 27.64 -1.90
N THR A 64 -28.67 27.82 -2.62
CA THR A 64 -29.77 26.85 -2.62
C THR A 64 -29.29 25.50 -3.16
N VAL A 65 -28.50 25.52 -4.25
CA VAL A 65 -27.90 24.32 -4.82
C VAL A 65 -26.92 23.67 -3.83
N VAL A 66 -26.03 24.46 -3.23
CA VAL A 66 -25.08 23.97 -2.21
C VAL A 66 -25.81 23.36 -1.01
N GLY A 67 -26.83 24.04 -0.47
CA GLY A 67 -27.65 23.55 0.63
C GLY A 67 -28.35 22.22 0.29
N GLY A 68 -28.94 22.13 -0.90
CA GLY A 68 -29.56 20.90 -1.40
C GLY A 68 -28.59 19.73 -1.51
N LEU A 69 -27.39 19.96 -2.07
CA LEU A 69 -26.34 18.93 -2.17
C LEU A 69 -25.88 18.44 -0.79
N ILE A 70 -25.77 19.34 0.19
CA ILE A 70 -25.42 19.00 1.57
C ILE A 70 -26.52 18.15 2.22
N VAL A 71 -27.80 18.50 2.06
CA VAL A 71 -28.92 17.71 2.60
C VAL A 71 -28.95 16.31 1.97
N VAL A 72 -28.81 16.20 0.64
CA VAL A 72 -28.81 14.91 -0.05
C VAL A 72 -27.62 14.04 0.39
N SER A 73 -26.41 14.59 0.41
CA SER A 73 -25.20 13.85 0.81
C SER A 73 -25.23 13.41 2.27
N SER A 74 -25.71 14.27 3.18
CA SER A 74 -25.91 13.91 4.59
C SER A 74 -26.94 12.79 4.75
N GLY A 75 -28.07 12.82 4.02
CA GLY A 75 -29.06 11.74 4.01
C GLY A 75 -28.48 10.39 3.54
N LEU A 76 -27.64 10.39 2.50
CA LEU A 76 -26.92 9.18 2.07
C LEU A 76 -25.95 8.66 3.15
N MET A 77 -25.25 9.57 3.84
CA MET A 77 -24.35 9.22 4.95
C MET A 77 -25.13 8.57 6.09
N LEU A 78 -26.31 9.07 6.41
CA LEU A 78 -27.18 8.49 7.42
C LEU A 78 -27.63 7.08 7.03
N GLY A 79 -28.20 6.92 5.83
CA GLY A 79 -28.71 5.63 5.37
C GLY A 79 -27.61 4.56 5.38
N THR A 80 -26.43 4.90 4.86
CA THR A 80 -25.27 4.00 4.87
C THR A 80 -24.75 3.72 6.28
N SER A 81 -24.77 4.71 7.18
CA SER A 81 -24.38 4.53 8.60
C SER A 81 -25.33 3.56 9.32
N ILE A 82 -26.64 3.67 9.09
CA ILE A 82 -27.65 2.76 9.68
C ILE A 82 -27.49 1.35 9.15
N VAL A 83 -27.33 1.19 7.82
CA VAL A 83 -27.12 -0.12 7.19
C VAL A 83 -25.86 -0.80 7.73
N GLN A 84 -24.75 -0.07 7.84
CA GLN A 84 -23.51 -0.60 8.40
C GLN A 84 -23.64 -0.93 9.89
N PHE A 85 -24.31 -0.09 10.66
CA PHE A 85 -24.53 -0.34 12.08
C PHE A 85 -25.38 -1.60 12.30
N ARG A 86 -26.41 -1.82 11.48
CA ARG A 86 -27.25 -3.02 11.52
C ARG A 86 -26.49 -4.27 11.04
N HIS A 87 -25.69 -4.15 9.98
CA HIS A 87 -24.93 -5.27 9.43
C HIS A 87 -23.79 -5.73 10.35
N PHE A 88 -22.99 -4.79 10.88
CA PHE A 88 -21.83 -5.11 11.71
C PHE A 88 -22.14 -5.20 13.20
N GLY A 89 -23.06 -4.38 13.71
CA GLY A 89 -23.41 -4.30 15.14
C GLY A 89 -24.59 -5.16 15.57
N ARG A 90 -25.38 -5.72 14.62
CA ARG A 90 -26.63 -6.46 14.87
C ARG A 90 -27.64 -5.73 15.77
N ALA A 91 -27.53 -4.40 15.86
CA ALA A 91 -28.34 -3.53 16.69
C ALA A 91 -28.84 -2.33 15.88
N MET A 92 -29.82 -1.59 16.42
CA MET A 92 -30.21 -0.29 15.87
C MET A 92 -29.29 0.79 16.45
N PRO A 93 -28.97 1.86 15.68
CA PRO A 93 -28.13 2.95 16.14
C PRO A 93 -28.92 3.87 17.09
N VAL A 94 -29.19 3.35 18.28
CA VAL A 94 -29.87 4.06 19.36
C VAL A 94 -28.95 4.02 20.55
N SER A 95 -28.52 5.18 21.03
CA SER A 95 -27.58 5.31 22.14
C SER A 95 -28.10 4.66 23.44
N ALA A 96 -29.43 4.56 23.58
CA ALA A 96 -30.08 3.82 24.67
C ALA A 96 -30.00 2.28 24.55
N LEU A 97 -29.61 1.74 23.38
CA LEU A 97 -29.43 0.32 23.10
C LEU A 97 -28.04 0.09 22.48
N PRO A 98 -26.96 0.21 23.27
CA PRO A 98 -25.60 0.23 22.73
C PRO A 98 -25.21 -1.15 22.16
N PRO A 99 -24.48 -1.20 21.03
CA PRO A 99 -24.21 -2.42 20.28
C PRO A 99 -23.34 -3.40 21.07
N ASP A 100 -23.52 -4.71 20.87
CA ASP A 100 -22.76 -5.75 21.57
C ASP A 100 -21.29 -5.83 21.14
N ARG A 101 -20.96 -5.21 20.00
CA ARG A 101 -19.63 -5.20 19.42
C ARG A 101 -19.26 -3.80 18.96
N LEU A 102 -17.99 -3.46 19.13
CA LEU A 102 -17.44 -2.20 18.64
C LEU A 102 -17.35 -2.21 17.11
N ILE A 103 -18.06 -1.29 16.45
CA ILE A 103 -18.08 -1.15 14.98
C ILE A 103 -16.90 -0.27 14.55
N GLN A 104 -16.03 -0.79 13.68
CA GLN A 104 -14.80 -0.10 13.25
C GLN A 104 -14.63 -0.10 11.73
N ALA A 105 -15.65 -0.49 10.97
CA ALA A 105 -15.60 -0.65 9.52
C ALA A 105 -16.48 0.40 8.80
N GLY A 106 -16.21 0.62 7.51
CA GLY A 106 -17.00 1.54 6.68
C GLY A 106 -16.87 3.00 7.13
N LEU A 107 -17.99 3.70 7.29
CA LEU A 107 -18.02 5.10 7.74
C LEU A 107 -17.47 5.26 9.15
N TYR A 108 -17.66 4.25 10.02
CA TYR A 108 -17.09 4.21 11.36
C TYR A 108 -15.56 4.04 11.35
N ALA A 109 -14.93 3.67 10.23
CA ALA A 109 -13.47 3.72 10.10
C ALA A 109 -12.95 5.13 9.78
N VAL A 110 -13.82 5.99 9.23
CA VAL A 110 -13.48 7.35 8.75
C VAL A 110 -13.80 8.38 9.82
N TRP A 111 -15.01 8.30 10.39
CA TRP A 111 -15.55 9.16 11.44
C TRP A 111 -15.92 8.30 12.63
N ARG A 112 -15.55 8.70 13.85
CA ARG A 112 -15.98 7.97 15.06
C ARG A 112 -17.48 7.97 15.24
N HIS A 113 -18.10 9.07 14.84
CA HIS A 113 -19.47 9.44 15.16
C HIS A 113 -20.21 9.95 13.90
N PRO A 114 -20.37 9.11 12.85
CA PRO A 114 -20.89 9.55 11.56
C PRO A 114 -22.37 9.99 11.62
N ILE A 115 -23.16 9.46 12.56
CA ILE A 115 -24.58 9.85 12.73
C ILE A 115 -24.68 11.28 13.29
N TYR A 116 -23.83 11.66 14.24
CA TYR A 116 -23.78 13.04 14.75
C TYR A 116 -23.28 14.01 13.67
N LEU A 117 -22.26 13.60 12.90
CA LEU A 117 -21.81 14.38 11.74
C LEU A 117 -22.94 14.59 10.73
N PHE A 118 -23.84 13.61 10.55
CA PHE A 118 -25.03 13.76 9.72
C PHE A 118 -25.91 14.91 10.20
N PHE A 119 -26.26 14.96 11.50
CA PHE A 119 -27.13 16.02 12.02
C PHE A 119 -26.50 17.41 11.86
N THR A 120 -25.20 17.55 12.15
CA THR A 120 -24.47 18.80 11.91
C THR A 120 -24.58 19.23 10.44
N LEU A 121 -24.26 18.35 9.48
CA LEU A 121 -24.32 18.67 8.05
C LEU A 121 -25.75 18.92 7.55
N PHE A 122 -26.72 18.16 8.06
CA PHE A 122 -28.12 18.33 7.73
C PHE A 122 -28.62 19.73 8.12
N PHE A 123 -28.33 20.20 9.35
CA PHE A 123 -28.72 21.56 9.76
C PHE A 123 -27.97 22.67 9.03
N VAL A 124 -26.71 22.45 8.62
CA VAL A 124 -26.02 23.37 7.70
C VAL A 124 -26.78 23.46 6.37
N GLY A 125 -27.11 22.33 5.76
CA GLY A 125 -27.83 22.28 4.49
C GLY A 125 -29.23 22.92 4.58
N VAL A 126 -30.00 22.59 5.62
CA VAL A 126 -31.31 23.18 5.89
C VAL A 126 -31.20 24.68 6.13
N GLY A 127 -30.23 25.15 6.94
CA GLY A 127 -30.01 26.57 7.19
C GLY A 127 -29.74 27.38 5.92
N LEU A 128 -28.97 26.82 4.98
CA LEU A 128 -28.79 27.43 3.66
C LEU A 128 -30.10 27.43 2.85
N LEU A 129 -30.84 26.32 2.81
CA LEU A 129 -32.10 26.22 2.06
C LEU A 129 -33.19 27.17 2.57
N VAL A 130 -33.36 27.29 3.89
CA VAL A 130 -34.33 28.20 4.52
C VAL A 130 -33.80 29.61 4.72
N ARG A 131 -32.53 29.86 4.35
CA ARG A 131 -31.85 31.17 4.43
C ARG A 131 -31.79 31.75 5.85
N SER A 132 -31.57 30.90 6.84
CA SER A 132 -31.58 31.25 8.26
C SER A 132 -30.17 31.47 8.82
N LEU A 133 -29.82 32.72 9.14
CA LEU A 133 -28.55 33.02 9.84
C LEU A 133 -28.60 32.59 11.29
N SER A 134 -29.75 32.71 11.95
CA SER A 134 -29.88 32.26 13.34
C SER A 134 -29.67 30.76 13.44
N LEU A 135 -30.11 29.97 12.45
CA LEU A 135 -29.83 28.54 12.41
C LEU A 135 -28.33 28.27 12.29
N LEU A 136 -27.62 28.98 11.40
CA LEU A 136 -26.20 28.73 11.14
C LEU A 136 -25.25 29.28 12.20
N LEU A 137 -25.56 30.45 12.79
CA LEU A 137 -24.66 31.21 13.67
C LEU A 137 -24.98 31.08 15.16
N ILE A 138 -26.20 30.68 15.52
CA ILE A 138 -26.64 30.58 16.92
C ILE A 138 -27.04 29.15 17.25
N VAL A 139 -28.08 28.64 16.59
CA VAL A 139 -28.68 27.35 16.93
C VAL A 139 -27.72 26.20 16.61
N LEU A 140 -27.06 26.22 15.45
CA LEU A 140 -26.11 25.18 15.05
C LEU A 140 -24.88 25.11 15.98
N PRO A 141 -24.16 26.19 16.33
CA PRO A 141 -23.07 26.12 17.29
C PRO A 141 -23.51 25.62 18.67
N ALA A 142 -24.67 26.04 19.16
CA ALA A 142 -25.23 25.54 20.42
C ALA A 142 -25.55 24.04 20.34
N PHE A 143 -26.13 23.59 19.22
CA PHE A 143 -26.41 22.19 18.94
C PHE A 143 -25.13 21.36 18.88
N VAL A 144 -24.11 21.80 18.14
CA VAL A 144 -22.80 21.12 18.06
C VAL A 144 -22.12 21.04 19.43
N ALA A 145 -22.25 22.08 20.27
CA ALA A 145 -21.73 22.05 21.64
C ALA A 145 -22.47 21.01 22.51
N ALA A 146 -23.80 20.93 22.39
CA ALA A 146 -24.60 19.90 23.07
C ALA A 146 -24.26 18.49 22.57
N GLU A 147 -24.10 18.31 21.25
CA GLU A 147 -23.65 17.05 20.65
C GLU A 147 -22.26 16.65 21.15
N ALA A 148 -21.31 17.58 21.23
CA ALA A 148 -19.97 17.32 21.75
C ALA A 148 -20.00 16.85 23.22
N GLY A 149 -20.87 17.44 24.05
CA GLY A 149 -21.13 17.00 25.42
C GLY A 149 -21.70 15.58 25.47
N TYR A 150 -22.69 15.29 24.61
CA TYR A 150 -23.30 13.97 24.52
C TYR A 150 -22.30 12.90 24.04
N ILE A 151 -21.55 13.20 22.99
CA ILE A 151 -20.46 12.36 22.48
C ILE A 151 -19.47 12.06 23.60
N ALA A 152 -19.05 13.06 24.39
CA ALA A 152 -18.11 12.83 25.49
C ALA A 152 -18.67 11.85 26.55
N LEU A 153 -19.98 11.89 26.83
CA LEU A 153 -20.64 10.92 27.71
C LEU A 153 -20.68 9.52 27.07
N GLU A 154 -21.02 9.44 25.79
CA GLU A 154 -21.04 8.19 25.05
C GLU A 154 -19.64 7.56 24.97
N GLU A 155 -18.59 8.32 24.66
CA GLU A 155 -17.21 7.83 24.61
C GLU A 155 -16.73 7.31 25.97
N ARG A 156 -17.15 7.93 27.08
CA ARG A 156 -16.87 7.41 28.44
C ARG A 156 -17.57 6.08 28.68
N ALA A 157 -18.82 5.93 28.25
CA ALA A 157 -19.54 4.68 28.35
C ALA A 157 -18.90 3.57 27.49
N LEU A 158 -18.45 3.92 26.28
CA LEU A 158 -17.75 3.01 25.36
C LEU A 158 -16.37 2.60 25.89
N ASP A 159 -15.61 3.52 26.52
CA ASP A 159 -14.34 3.19 27.16
C ASP A 159 -14.52 2.23 28.34
N ARG A 160 -15.54 2.45 29.19
CA ARG A 160 -15.88 1.53 30.29
C ARG A 160 -16.27 0.14 29.77
N ARG A 161 -16.98 0.06 28.64
CA ARG A 161 -17.48 -1.20 28.07
C ARG A 161 -16.42 -2.00 27.31
N PHE A 162 -15.63 -1.33 26.47
CA PHE A 162 -14.72 -1.97 25.52
C PHE A 162 -13.24 -1.75 25.85
N GLY A 163 -12.91 -0.90 26.84
CA GLY A 163 -11.57 -0.72 27.37
C GLY A 163 -10.51 -0.44 26.31
N THR A 164 -9.48 -1.29 26.27
CA THR A 164 -8.35 -1.16 25.35
C THR A 164 -8.76 -1.19 23.88
N ALA A 165 -9.81 -1.94 23.52
CA ALA A 165 -10.32 -1.99 22.15
C ALA A 165 -10.88 -0.62 21.70
N TRP A 166 -11.60 0.08 22.58
CA TRP A 166 -12.09 1.43 22.32
C TRP A 166 -10.95 2.44 22.22
N ARG A 167 -10.00 2.41 23.17
CA ARG A 167 -8.83 3.32 23.13
C ARG A 167 -8.00 3.14 21.86
N ASN A 168 -7.84 1.90 21.39
CA ASN A 168 -7.16 1.62 20.13
C ASN A 168 -7.93 2.20 18.94
N TYR A 169 -9.27 2.05 18.92
CA TYR A 169 -10.14 2.64 17.91
C TYR A 169 -10.04 4.18 17.86
N CYS A 170 -10.14 4.87 19.00
CA CYS A 170 -9.98 6.33 19.10
C CYS A 170 -8.63 6.84 18.56
N ARG A 171 -7.56 6.05 18.74
CA ARG A 171 -6.22 6.39 18.21
C ARG A 171 -6.14 6.32 16.69
N ARG A 172 -7.10 5.70 16.00
CA ARG A 172 -7.09 5.52 14.53
C ARG A 172 -8.12 6.40 13.84
N THR A 173 -9.27 6.51 14.45
CA THR A 173 -10.43 7.17 13.85
C THR A 173 -10.58 8.55 14.48
N PRO A 174 -10.42 9.63 13.70
CA PRO A 174 -10.63 10.98 14.21
C PRO A 174 -12.12 11.21 14.54
N LEU A 175 -12.37 12.22 15.38
CA LEU A 175 -13.74 12.56 15.79
C LEU A 175 -14.54 13.15 14.62
N LEU A 176 -14.00 14.20 14.01
CA LEU A 176 -14.71 15.04 13.03
C LEU A 176 -14.00 15.11 11.68
N VAL A 177 -12.70 15.42 11.67
CA VAL A 177 -11.92 15.61 10.43
C VAL A 177 -11.28 14.29 10.01
N PRO A 178 -11.69 13.67 8.90
CA PRO A 178 -11.14 12.40 8.45
C PRO A 178 -9.64 12.56 8.14
N ARG A 179 -8.86 11.50 8.41
CA ARG A 179 -7.43 11.51 8.02
C ARG A 179 -7.34 11.61 6.50
N LEU A 180 -6.36 12.37 5.98
CA LEU A 180 -6.15 12.57 4.54
C LEU A 180 -6.22 11.25 3.74
N GLY A 181 -5.68 10.15 4.30
CA GLY A 181 -5.72 8.83 3.66
C GLY A 181 -7.12 8.37 3.26
N PHE A 182 -8.15 8.69 4.03
CA PHE A 182 -9.54 8.33 3.70
C PHE A 182 -10.16 9.20 2.61
N ILE A 183 -9.69 10.45 2.43
CA ILE A 183 -10.09 11.32 1.31
C ILE A 183 -9.40 10.86 0.03
N LEU A 184 -8.14 10.44 0.12
CA LEU A 184 -7.35 10.04 -1.04
C LEU A 184 -7.71 8.64 -1.57
N LEU A 185 -8.16 7.72 -0.71
CA LEU A 185 -8.53 6.35 -1.10
C LEU A 185 -9.59 6.24 -2.21
N PRO A 186 -10.75 6.93 -2.16
CA PRO A 186 -11.72 6.87 -3.25
C PRO A 186 -11.18 7.48 -4.54
N PHE A 187 -10.38 8.55 -4.45
CA PHE A 187 -9.69 9.12 -5.60
C PHE A 187 -8.71 8.12 -6.23
N PHE A 188 -7.85 7.50 -5.43
CA PHE A 188 -6.92 6.47 -5.91
C PHE A 188 -7.66 5.26 -6.47
N ARG A 189 -8.77 4.85 -5.86
CA ARG A 189 -9.61 3.76 -6.37
C ARG A 189 -10.21 4.12 -7.74
N LEU A 190 -10.71 5.35 -7.92
CA LEU A 190 -11.20 5.84 -9.20
C LEU A 190 -10.09 5.85 -10.25
N VAL A 191 -8.92 6.41 -9.93
CA VAL A 191 -7.75 6.41 -10.81
C VAL A 191 -7.36 5.00 -11.20
N CYS A 192 -7.31 4.07 -10.23
CA CYS A 192 -6.95 2.68 -10.51
C CYS A 192 -7.98 1.98 -11.39
N TRP A 193 -9.27 2.26 -11.18
CA TRP A 193 -10.35 1.72 -12.00
C TRP A 193 -10.28 2.24 -13.44
N VAL A 194 -10.11 3.55 -13.64
CA VAL A 194 -10.04 4.17 -14.98
C VAL A 194 -8.80 3.74 -15.76
N LEU A 195 -7.63 3.69 -15.11
CA LEU A 195 -6.36 3.41 -15.80
C LEU A 195 -6.07 1.92 -15.95
N PHE A 196 -6.56 1.08 -15.04
CA PHE A 196 -6.18 -0.33 -14.98
C PHE A 196 -7.34 -1.33 -14.99
N ASP A 197 -8.59 -0.89 -15.21
CA ASP A 197 -9.78 -1.75 -15.09
C ASP A 197 -9.70 -2.61 -13.82
N LEU A 198 -9.40 -1.96 -12.67
CA LEU A 198 -9.10 -2.67 -11.43
C LEU A 198 -10.31 -3.49 -10.97
N ARG A 199 -10.19 -4.82 -11.05
CA ARG A 199 -11.20 -5.77 -10.56
C ARG A 199 -10.79 -6.31 -9.21
N ILE A 200 -11.71 -6.31 -8.26
CA ILE A 200 -11.46 -6.74 -6.88
C ILE A 200 -12.40 -7.90 -6.55
N ARG A 201 -11.84 -9.01 -6.08
CA ARG A 201 -12.56 -10.21 -5.65
C ARG A 201 -12.17 -10.60 -4.23
N GLY A 202 -13.05 -11.26 -3.49
CA GLY A 202 -12.76 -11.80 -2.16
C GLY A 202 -12.70 -10.75 -1.06
N LYS A 203 -13.31 -9.58 -1.23
CA LYS A 203 -13.25 -8.49 -0.24
C LYS A 203 -13.86 -8.90 1.11
N GLU A 204 -14.84 -9.80 1.07
CA GLU A 204 -15.46 -10.48 2.20
C GLU A 204 -14.49 -11.30 3.06
N ASN A 205 -13.32 -11.68 2.53
CA ASN A 205 -12.29 -12.40 3.27
C ASN A 205 -11.48 -11.50 4.22
N LEU A 206 -11.59 -10.17 4.09
CA LEU A 206 -10.90 -9.25 4.99
C LEU A 206 -11.44 -9.40 6.42
N PRO A 207 -10.57 -9.57 7.44
CA PRO A 207 -11.01 -9.58 8.82
C PRO A 207 -11.78 -8.31 9.18
N LEU A 208 -12.90 -8.47 9.90
CA LEU A 208 -13.77 -7.36 10.31
C LEU A 208 -13.04 -6.32 11.17
N ALA A 209 -12.06 -6.76 11.95
CA ALA A 209 -11.29 -5.92 12.84
C ALA A 209 -9.79 -6.21 12.67
N PRO A 210 -8.96 -5.16 12.62
CA PRO A 210 -7.51 -5.30 12.65
C PRO A 210 -7.02 -5.52 14.11
N PRO A 211 -5.77 -5.98 14.35
CA PRO A 211 -4.67 -6.09 13.40
C PRO A 211 -4.70 -7.35 12.53
N PHE A 212 -4.17 -7.23 11.32
CA PHE A 212 -3.80 -8.36 10.46
C PHE A 212 -2.70 -7.90 9.48
N PHE A 213 -1.98 -8.86 8.93
CA PHE A 213 -1.06 -8.64 7.82
C PHE A 213 -1.80 -8.75 6.49
N ILE A 214 -1.38 -7.95 5.51
CA ILE A 214 -1.67 -8.19 4.10
C ILE A 214 -0.36 -8.53 3.42
N ILE A 215 -0.31 -9.65 2.70
CA ILE A 215 0.88 -10.06 1.93
C ILE A 215 0.55 -10.11 0.44
N ALA A 216 1.50 -9.71 -0.40
CA ALA A 216 1.40 -9.79 -1.85
C ALA A 216 2.80 -9.90 -2.48
N ALA A 217 2.86 -10.38 -3.71
CA ALA A 217 4.07 -10.31 -4.53
C ALA A 217 4.35 -8.85 -4.93
N HIS A 218 5.63 -8.47 -5.06
CA HIS A 218 6.00 -7.09 -5.39
C HIS A 218 6.57 -6.97 -6.80
N ARG A 219 5.75 -6.46 -7.73
CA ARG A 219 6.04 -6.48 -9.17
C ARG A 219 5.84 -5.11 -9.82
N ASN A 220 5.19 -4.17 -9.14
CA ASN A 220 4.87 -2.85 -9.66
C ASN A 220 5.07 -1.74 -8.59
N TYR A 221 5.39 -0.52 -9.02
CA TYR A 221 5.42 0.66 -8.16
C TYR A 221 4.09 0.97 -7.44
N LEU A 222 2.97 0.59 -8.03
CA LEU A 222 1.59 0.85 -7.59
C LEU A 222 0.98 -0.30 -6.80
N ASP A 223 1.72 -1.38 -6.48
CA ASP A 223 1.19 -2.48 -5.66
C ASP A 223 0.57 -2.00 -4.34
N PRO A 224 1.19 -1.08 -3.56
CA PRO A 224 0.55 -0.50 -2.37
C PRO A 224 -0.79 0.18 -2.67
N SER A 225 -0.87 0.86 -3.81
CA SER A 225 -2.08 1.59 -4.24
C SER A 225 -3.20 0.63 -4.64
N PHE A 226 -2.88 -0.45 -5.36
CA PHE A 226 -3.85 -1.50 -5.70
C PHE A 226 -4.42 -2.15 -4.44
N ILE A 227 -3.56 -2.52 -3.49
CA ILE A 227 -3.99 -3.09 -2.20
C ILE A 227 -4.85 -2.09 -1.42
N GLY A 228 -4.43 -0.82 -1.32
CA GLY A 228 -5.22 0.21 -0.64
C GLY A 228 -6.60 0.41 -1.27
N ALA A 229 -6.67 0.48 -2.61
CA ALA A 229 -7.93 0.58 -3.36
C ALA A 229 -8.82 -0.66 -3.19
N GLY A 230 -8.23 -1.85 -3.13
CA GLY A 230 -8.89 -3.14 -2.90
C GLY A 230 -9.47 -3.26 -1.49
N ALA A 231 -8.64 -2.99 -0.49
CA ALA A 231 -8.98 -3.05 0.92
C ALA A 231 -10.05 -2.01 1.30
N GLY A 232 -9.92 -0.78 0.78
CA GLY A 232 -10.83 0.33 1.09
C GLY A 232 -10.54 1.03 2.42
N PHE A 233 -9.37 0.79 3.00
CA PHE A 233 -8.85 1.47 4.19
C PHE A 233 -7.33 1.64 4.08
N PRO A 234 -6.73 2.59 4.83
CA PRO A 234 -5.29 2.81 4.78
C PRO A 234 -4.50 1.61 5.32
N VAL A 235 -3.43 1.21 4.63
CA VAL A 235 -2.55 0.10 5.00
C VAL A 235 -1.14 0.64 5.29
N HIS A 236 -0.52 0.18 6.37
CA HIS A 236 0.84 0.55 6.73
C HIS A 236 1.84 -0.31 5.96
N PHE A 237 2.41 0.22 4.88
CA PHE A 237 3.44 -0.48 4.11
C PHE A 237 4.84 -0.23 4.64
N ILE A 238 5.66 -1.28 4.63
CA ILE A 238 7.10 -1.16 4.86
C ILE A 238 7.72 -0.56 3.60
N THR A 239 8.48 0.52 3.75
CA THR A 239 9.21 1.16 2.64
C THR A 239 10.63 1.47 3.05
N THR A 240 11.45 1.72 2.03
CA THR A 240 12.87 1.96 2.15
C THR A 240 13.18 3.27 2.89
N TYR A 241 14.14 3.25 3.82
CA TYR A 241 14.52 4.43 4.62
C TYR A 241 14.97 5.62 3.77
N GLU A 242 15.50 5.36 2.60
CA GLU A 242 16.04 6.31 1.62
C GLU A 242 14.97 7.33 1.18
N MET A 243 13.69 6.94 1.13
CA MET A 243 12.59 7.87 0.84
C MET A 243 12.39 8.93 1.93
N PHE A 244 12.92 8.68 3.13
CA PHE A 244 12.83 9.58 4.29
C PHE A 244 14.09 10.44 4.48
N ARG A 245 15.14 10.26 3.66
CA ARG A 245 16.32 11.14 3.68
C ARG A 245 15.96 12.57 3.29
N SER A 246 15.03 12.75 2.34
CA SER A 246 14.47 14.07 2.02
C SER A 246 13.39 14.47 3.04
N PRO A 247 13.45 15.66 3.67
CA PRO A 247 12.43 16.08 4.63
C PRO A 247 11.01 16.13 4.05
N ARG A 248 10.88 16.62 2.81
CA ARG A 248 9.59 16.76 2.10
C ARG A 248 9.02 15.39 1.75
N LEU A 249 9.84 14.54 1.13
CA LEU A 249 9.41 13.19 0.73
C LEU A 249 9.12 12.34 1.97
N GLY A 250 9.97 12.42 3.00
CA GLY A 250 9.77 11.73 4.26
C GLY A 250 8.48 12.15 4.97
N ALA A 251 8.13 13.45 4.98
CA ALA A 251 6.86 13.92 5.53
C ALA A 251 5.66 13.35 4.74
N LEU A 252 5.75 13.30 3.42
CA LEU A 252 4.72 12.72 2.55
C LEU A 252 4.53 11.22 2.80
N PHE A 253 5.61 10.44 2.84
CA PHE A 253 5.55 9.00 3.11
C PHE A 253 5.06 8.68 4.54
N ARG A 254 5.39 9.52 5.52
CA ARG A 254 4.80 9.44 6.88
C ARG A 254 3.28 9.65 6.84
N ARG A 255 2.79 10.59 6.01
CA ARG A 255 1.34 10.83 5.82
C ARG A 255 0.63 9.65 5.14
N PHE A 256 1.33 8.93 4.26
CA PHE A 256 0.89 7.66 3.68
C PHE A 256 1.09 6.44 4.58
N LEU A 257 1.38 6.65 5.87
CA LEU A 257 1.45 5.62 6.90
C LEU A 257 2.61 4.61 6.74
N CYS A 258 3.58 4.91 5.88
CA CYS A 258 4.70 4.03 5.61
C CYS A 258 5.62 3.84 6.84
N ILE A 259 6.16 2.64 6.98
CA ILE A 259 7.12 2.25 8.01
C ILE A 259 8.52 2.24 7.37
N PRO A 260 9.45 3.11 7.80
CA PRO A 260 10.81 3.09 7.27
C PRO A 260 11.55 1.81 7.71
N LYS A 261 12.29 1.22 6.78
CA LYS A 261 13.22 0.11 7.03
C LYS A 261 14.54 0.39 6.31
N LYS A 262 15.66 0.32 7.05
CA LYS A 262 16.98 0.28 6.42
C LYS A 262 17.16 -1.08 5.74
N ARG A 263 17.58 -1.07 4.48
CA ARG A 263 17.96 -2.31 3.80
C ARG A 263 19.32 -2.77 4.36
N TYR A 264 19.63 -4.06 4.19
CA TYR A 264 20.95 -4.67 4.47
C TYR A 264 21.35 -4.87 5.94
N LEU A 265 20.68 -4.23 6.89
CA LEU A 265 20.92 -4.42 8.33
C LEU A 265 19.72 -5.07 9.01
N ASN A 266 20.00 -5.82 10.08
CA ASN A 266 18.97 -6.24 11.03
C ASN A 266 18.39 -5.01 11.75
N ASP A 267 17.38 -4.40 11.11
CA ASP A 267 16.75 -3.18 11.59
C ASP A 267 15.73 -3.50 12.69
N VAL A 268 16.25 -3.64 13.91
CA VAL A 268 15.43 -3.83 15.12
C VAL A 268 14.43 -2.68 15.30
N SER A 269 14.76 -1.47 14.82
CA SER A 269 13.85 -0.33 14.91
C SER A 269 12.60 -0.54 14.03
N ALA A 270 12.77 -1.06 12.82
CA ALA A 270 11.68 -1.38 11.92
C ALA A 270 10.79 -2.50 12.49
N ALA A 271 11.40 -3.55 13.07
CA ALA A 271 10.66 -4.61 13.73
C ALA A 271 9.83 -4.09 14.92
N ARG A 272 10.42 -3.23 15.78
CA ARG A 272 9.70 -2.56 16.88
C ARG A 272 8.58 -1.66 16.37
N ALA A 273 8.80 -0.93 15.27
CA ALA A 273 7.78 -0.08 14.67
C ALA A 273 6.59 -0.90 14.16
N ILE A 274 6.83 -2.02 13.48
CA ILE A 274 5.79 -2.96 13.04
C ILE A 274 5.00 -3.48 14.24
N ALA A 275 5.70 -3.97 15.28
CA ALA A 275 5.09 -4.47 16.50
C ALA A 275 4.21 -3.40 17.18
N ALA A 276 4.68 -2.15 17.26
CA ALA A 276 3.92 -1.04 17.82
C ALA A 276 2.66 -0.73 17.00
N ARG A 277 2.72 -0.81 15.66
CA ARG A 277 1.55 -0.61 14.79
C ARG A 277 0.53 -1.74 14.97
N LEU A 278 0.97 -3.00 15.01
CA LEU A 278 0.11 -4.15 15.28
C LEU A 278 -0.55 -4.07 16.66
N LYS A 279 0.20 -3.73 17.72
CA LYS A 279 -0.35 -3.49 19.08
C LYS A 279 -1.34 -2.33 19.10
N GLY A 280 -1.10 -1.31 18.28
CA GLY A 280 -2.04 -0.22 18.05
C GLY A 280 -3.28 -0.63 17.26
N ALA A 281 -3.41 -1.92 16.89
CA ALA A 281 -4.38 -2.63 16.06
C ALA A 281 -4.24 -2.49 14.52
N ALA A 282 -3.11 -2.06 13.96
CA ALA A 282 -3.06 -1.59 12.56
C ALA A 282 -3.00 -2.72 11.53
N VAL A 283 -3.38 -2.40 10.29
CA VAL A 283 -3.16 -3.31 9.15
C VAL A 283 -1.78 -3.02 8.57
N VAL A 284 -0.93 -4.04 8.50
CA VAL A 284 0.44 -3.91 7.99
C VAL A 284 0.55 -4.65 6.67
N GLY A 285 0.93 -3.93 5.62
CA GLY A 285 1.18 -4.49 4.30
C GLY A 285 2.66 -4.88 4.17
N VAL A 286 2.91 -6.14 3.80
CA VAL A 286 4.25 -6.71 3.69
C VAL A 286 4.42 -7.31 2.31
N PHE A 287 5.49 -6.91 1.64
CA PHE A 287 5.98 -7.56 0.42
C PHE A 287 7.14 -8.48 0.80
N PRO A 288 6.95 -9.80 0.91
CA PRO A 288 7.93 -10.69 1.53
C PRO A 288 9.27 -10.77 0.79
N GLU A 289 9.25 -10.48 -0.51
CA GLU A 289 10.44 -10.40 -1.39
C GLU A 289 11.40 -9.26 -0.98
N GLY A 290 10.85 -8.19 -0.39
CA GLY A 290 11.62 -7.01 0.05
C GLY A 290 12.08 -6.06 -1.05
N GLU A 291 11.92 -6.43 -2.32
CA GLU A 291 12.14 -5.57 -3.47
C GLU A 291 11.20 -5.93 -4.63
N ARG A 292 11.16 -5.08 -5.67
CA ARG A 292 10.33 -5.31 -6.86
C ARG A 292 11.05 -6.24 -7.84
N SER A 293 10.32 -7.20 -8.38
CA SER A 293 10.79 -8.06 -9.46
C SER A 293 11.18 -7.26 -10.71
N TRP A 294 12.34 -7.61 -11.28
CA TRP A 294 12.78 -7.10 -12.59
C TRP A 294 12.05 -7.77 -13.74
N SER A 295 11.92 -9.11 -13.69
CA SER A 295 11.36 -9.94 -14.75
C SER A 295 9.84 -10.14 -14.64
N GLY A 296 9.27 -9.81 -13.47
CA GLY A 296 7.89 -10.10 -13.14
C GLY A 296 7.70 -11.46 -12.47
N LEU A 297 8.73 -12.29 -12.32
CA LEU A 297 8.61 -13.52 -11.52
C LEU A 297 8.65 -13.19 -10.02
N THR A 298 7.95 -13.97 -9.20
CA THR A 298 8.05 -13.86 -7.73
C THR A 298 9.43 -14.29 -7.25
N GLN A 299 9.98 -13.54 -6.30
CA GLN A 299 11.29 -13.83 -5.71
C GLN A 299 11.17 -14.64 -4.42
N ALA A 300 12.29 -15.19 -3.94
CA ALA A 300 12.33 -15.87 -2.65
C ALA A 300 12.16 -14.87 -1.49
N TRP A 301 11.55 -15.33 -0.40
CA TRP A 301 11.20 -14.43 0.69
C TRP A 301 12.37 -14.17 1.62
N LYS A 302 12.33 -13.02 2.28
CA LYS A 302 13.32 -12.67 3.30
C LYS A 302 13.05 -13.46 4.60
N PRO A 303 14.03 -14.19 5.16
CA PRO A 303 13.82 -14.97 6.40
C PRO A 303 13.27 -14.14 7.56
N GLU A 304 13.65 -12.86 7.64
CA GLU A 304 13.20 -11.94 8.68
C GLU A 304 11.68 -11.68 8.61
N VAL A 305 11.08 -11.76 7.42
CA VAL A 305 9.64 -11.63 7.23
C VAL A 305 8.91 -12.88 7.72
N LEU A 306 9.46 -14.06 7.46
CA LEU A 306 8.92 -15.32 7.99
C LEU A 306 9.00 -15.36 9.51
N ASN A 307 10.14 -14.95 10.08
CA ASN A 307 10.32 -14.85 11.53
C ASN A 307 9.35 -13.85 12.17
N LEU A 308 9.05 -12.74 11.49
CA LEU A 308 8.02 -11.79 11.93
C LEU A 308 6.64 -12.46 12.03
N PHE A 309 6.25 -13.26 11.04
CA PHE A 309 4.97 -13.95 11.04
C PHE A 309 4.87 -15.01 12.14
N VAL A 310 5.94 -15.76 12.37
CA VAL A 310 6.01 -16.75 13.46
C VAL A 310 5.96 -16.08 14.84
N HIS A 311 6.55 -14.88 14.98
CA HIS A 311 6.52 -14.11 16.23
C HIS A 311 5.13 -13.54 16.58
N PHE A 312 4.23 -13.41 15.60
CA PHE A 312 2.87 -12.89 15.77
C PHE A 312 1.80 -13.93 15.36
N PRO A 313 1.72 -15.10 16.02
CA PRO A 313 0.83 -16.20 15.61
C PRO A 313 -0.66 -15.83 15.71
N ASP A 314 -1.01 -14.89 16.61
CA ASP A 314 -2.38 -14.43 16.82
C ASP A 314 -2.85 -13.40 15.77
N VAL A 315 -1.94 -12.89 14.95
CA VAL A 315 -2.23 -11.88 13.91
C VAL A 315 -2.49 -12.61 12.58
N PRO A 316 -3.72 -12.57 12.03
CA PRO A 316 -4.02 -13.24 10.77
C PRO A 316 -3.21 -12.65 9.61
N ILE A 317 -2.87 -13.49 8.63
CA ILE A 317 -2.19 -13.12 7.39
C ILE A 317 -3.18 -13.24 6.24
N VAL A 318 -3.50 -12.14 5.58
CA VAL A 318 -4.39 -12.10 4.42
C VAL A 318 -3.54 -12.12 3.15
N PRO A 319 -3.54 -13.23 2.38
CA PRO A 319 -2.88 -13.27 1.10
C PRO A 319 -3.67 -12.49 0.04
N VAL A 320 -2.97 -11.66 -0.73
CA VAL A 320 -3.55 -10.90 -1.83
C VAL A 320 -2.77 -11.21 -3.09
N ARG A 321 -3.42 -11.89 -4.02
CA ARG A 321 -2.89 -12.14 -5.36
C ARG A 321 -3.21 -10.95 -6.25
N ILE A 322 -2.18 -10.36 -6.85
CA ILE A 322 -2.31 -9.23 -7.78
C ILE A 322 -1.81 -9.70 -9.15
N SER A 323 -2.69 -9.67 -10.14
CA SER A 323 -2.45 -10.17 -11.50
C SER A 323 -2.58 -9.05 -12.53
N GLY A 324 -1.75 -9.06 -13.56
CA GLY A 324 -1.65 -8.02 -14.61
C GLY A 324 -0.94 -6.73 -14.18
N ASN A 325 -0.64 -6.57 -12.88
CA ASN A 325 0.04 -5.38 -12.35
C ASN A 325 1.43 -5.18 -12.97
N TYR A 326 2.22 -6.23 -13.17
CA TYR A 326 3.56 -6.11 -13.76
C TYR A 326 3.54 -5.42 -15.13
N LEU A 327 2.49 -5.64 -15.93
CA LEU A 327 2.35 -5.06 -17.26
C LEU A 327 2.13 -3.52 -17.24
N ALA A 328 1.55 -3.01 -16.16
CA ALA A 328 1.17 -1.60 -16.04
C ALA A 328 2.39 -0.67 -15.80
N TRP A 329 3.31 -1.06 -14.93
CA TRP A 329 4.50 -0.25 -14.62
C TRP A 329 5.61 -1.14 -14.06
N PRO A 330 6.21 -1.98 -14.93
CA PRO A 330 7.29 -2.86 -14.51
C PRO A 330 8.47 -2.03 -14.03
N ARG A 331 9.34 -2.62 -13.20
CA ARG A 331 10.48 -1.94 -12.58
C ARG A 331 11.29 -1.12 -13.59
N TRP A 332 11.66 -1.74 -14.70
CA TRP A 332 12.44 -1.17 -15.80
C TRP A 332 11.66 -0.16 -16.68
N GLY A 333 10.32 -0.18 -16.64
CA GLY A 333 9.47 0.67 -17.46
C GLY A 333 9.66 2.15 -17.14
N SER A 334 9.81 2.97 -18.18
CA SER A 334 9.99 4.43 -17.98
C SER A 334 8.69 5.18 -17.74
N ASN A 335 7.54 4.62 -18.14
CA ASN A 335 6.23 5.27 -18.05
C ASN A 335 5.18 4.29 -17.54
N LEU A 336 4.14 4.85 -16.93
CA LEU A 336 2.92 4.13 -16.57
C LEU A 336 2.13 3.75 -17.83
N ARG A 337 1.61 2.53 -17.86
CA ARG A 337 0.89 1.90 -18.98
C ARG A 337 -0.48 1.42 -18.50
N ARG A 338 -1.46 1.48 -19.38
CA ARG A 338 -2.77 0.84 -19.14
C ARG A 338 -2.61 -0.68 -19.25
N ALA A 339 -3.14 -1.40 -18.27
CA ALA A 339 -3.22 -2.86 -18.27
C ALA A 339 -4.38 -3.28 -17.37
N ARG A 340 -5.03 -4.42 -17.63
CA ARG A 340 -6.08 -4.93 -16.74
C ARG A 340 -5.46 -5.54 -15.49
N VAL A 341 -5.86 -5.05 -14.33
CA VAL A 341 -5.36 -5.52 -13.04
C VAL A 341 -6.48 -6.19 -12.25
N GLU A 342 -6.21 -7.41 -11.78
CA GLU A 342 -7.11 -8.15 -10.90
C GLU A 342 -6.46 -8.34 -9.54
N LEU A 343 -7.22 -8.01 -8.50
CA LEU A 343 -6.84 -8.19 -7.11
C LEU A 343 -7.78 -9.21 -6.47
N ALA A 344 -7.24 -10.37 -6.11
CA ALA A 344 -7.96 -11.44 -5.43
C ALA A 344 -7.49 -11.54 -3.97
N ILE A 345 -8.38 -11.22 -3.04
CA ILE A 345 -8.12 -11.30 -1.60
C ILE A 345 -8.50 -12.70 -1.12
N GLY A 346 -7.52 -13.46 -0.64
CA GLY A 346 -7.71 -14.81 -0.13
C GLY A 346 -8.14 -14.86 1.33
N ALA A 347 -8.53 -16.05 1.79
CA ALA A 347 -8.92 -16.28 3.17
C ALA A 347 -7.74 -16.02 4.14
N PRO A 348 -7.97 -15.46 5.34
CA PRO A 348 -6.92 -15.22 6.31
C PRO A 348 -6.30 -16.53 6.82
N VAL A 349 -4.97 -16.60 6.81
CA VAL A 349 -4.18 -17.72 7.31
C VAL A 349 -3.68 -17.37 8.71
N LYS A 350 -3.85 -18.29 9.67
CA LYS A 350 -3.25 -18.18 11.01
C LYS A 350 -1.95 -18.98 11.06
N VAL A 351 -0.92 -18.38 11.63
CA VAL A 351 0.38 -19.06 11.81
C VAL A 351 0.35 -19.81 13.12
N ARG A 352 0.73 -21.10 13.08
CA ARG A 352 0.88 -21.89 14.31
C ARG A 352 2.20 -21.50 15.01
N PRO A 353 2.23 -21.38 16.35
CA PRO A 353 3.49 -21.22 17.08
C PRO A 353 4.47 -22.35 16.70
N GLY A 354 5.72 -22.00 16.44
CA GLY A 354 6.76 -22.96 16.04
C GLY A 354 6.59 -23.56 14.63
N ALA A 355 5.78 -22.95 13.76
CA ALA A 355 5.64 -23.40 12.38
C ALA A 355 6.99 -23.41 11.63
N ASP A 356 7.22 -24.45 10.84
CA ASP A 356 8.32 -24.51 9.88
C ASP A 356 8.20 -23.35 8.87
N THR A 357 9.23 -22.50 8.83
CA THR A 357 9.26 -21.31 7.97
C THR A 357 9.28 -21.68 6.49
N GLY A 358 9.90 -22.80 6.11
CA GLY A 358 9.93 -23.27 4.72
C GLY A 358 8.58 -23.77 4.22
N ALA A 359 7.86 -24.55 5.04
CA ALA A 359 6.48 -24.94 4.74
C ALA A 359 5.54 -23.73 4.70
N LEU A 360 5.69 -22.79 5.64
CA LEU A 360 4.90 -21.56 5.69
C LEU A 360 5.12 -20.70 4.43
N GLU A 361 6.37 -20.51 4.01
CA GLU A 361 6.71 -19.79 2.78
C GLU A 361 6.04 -20.44 1.56
N ARG A 362 6.20 -21.76 1.37
CA ARG A 362 5.59 -22.47 0.23
C ARG A 362 4.08 -22.32 0.19
N HIS A 363 3.42 -22.48 1.35
CA HIS A 363 1.97 -22.35 1.44
C HIS A 363 1.52 -20.92 1.12
N LEU A 364 2.07 -19.91 1.80
CA LEU A 364 1.65 -18.53 1.59
C LEU A 364 2.03 -18.02 0.18
N ARG A 365 3.17 -18.44 -0.37
CA ARG A 365 3.58 -18.11 -1.74
C ARG A 365 2.57 -18.64 -2.76
N SER A 366 2.10 -19.88 -2.63
CA SER A 366 1.07 -20.41 -3.55
C SER A 366 -0.24 -19.63 -3.54
N LEU A 367 -0.55 -18.90 -2.46
CA LEU A 367 -1.77 -18.10 -2.34
C LEU A 367 -1.65 -16.72 -2.99
N ILE A 368 -0.42 -16.21 -3.17
CA ILE A 368 -0.17 -14.87 -3.73
C ILE A 368 0.45 -14.89 -5.13
N GLU A 369 0.85 -16.07 -5.62
CA GLU A 369 1.45 -16.23 -6.95
C GLU A 369 0.51 -15.65 -8.03
N PRO A 370 0.98 -14.68 -8.84
CA PRO A 370 0.15 -14.04 -9.84
C PRO A 370 -0.23 -15.02 -10.95
N ASP A 371 -1.44 -14.86 -11.49
CA ASP A 371 -1.81 -15.49 -12.77
C ASP A 371 -1.83 -14.39 -13.83
N ASP A 372 -0.83 -14.36 -14.71
CA ASP A 372 -0.80 -13.40 -15.82
C ASP A 372 -1.26 -13.99 -17.15
N SER A 373 -1.77 -15.22 -17.14
CA SER A 373 -2.19 -15.94 -18.33
C SER A 373 -3.23 -15.14 -19.11
N GLY A 374 -2.97 -14.91 -20.40
CA GLY A 374 -3.85 -14.15 -21.29
C GLY A 374 -3.94 -12.64 -21.00
N ARG A 375 -3.15 -12.09 -20.07
CA ARG A 375 -3.15 -10.65 -19.75
C ARG A 375 -2.19 -9.90 -20.66
N ARG A 376 -2.64 -8.74 -21.16
CA ARG A 376 -1.93 -7.93 -22.16
C ARG A 376 -1.73 -6.51 -21.68
N CYS A 377 -0.58 -5.93 -22.01
CA CYS A 377 -0.33 -4.51 -21.92
C CYS A 377 -1.12 -3.77 -23.01
N LEU A 378 -1.86 -2.72 -22.64
CA LEU A 378 -2.69 -1.93 -23.57
C LEU A 378 -1.96 -0.67 -24.08
N SER A 379 -0.71 -0.46 -23.67
CA SER A 379 0.11 0.65 -24.16
C SER A 379 0.60 0.38 -25.58
N ARG A 380 0.65 1.43 -26.41
CA ARG A 380 1.23 1.36 -27.75
C ARG A 380 2.75 1.14 -27.70
N ARG A 381 3.47 1.82 -26.79
CA ARG A 381 4.94 1.75 -26.70
C ARG A 381 5.38 0.72 -25.66
N LEU A 382 5.65 -0.50 -26.10
CA LEU A 382 6.01 -1.66 -25.28
C LEU A 382 7.51 -1.68 -24.91
N ASN A 383 8.38 -1.24 -25.83
CA ASN A 383 9.84 -1.29 -25.66
C ASN A 383 10.43 -0.23 -24.72
N SER A 384 9.61 0.69 -24.20
CA SER A 384 10.10 1.83 -23.39
C SER A 384 10.77 1.36 -22.07
N GLY A 385 12.09 1.56 -21.98
CA GLY A 385 12.90 1.16 -20.83
C GLY A 385 13.30 -0.32 -20.82
N LEU A 386 12.94 -1.09 -21.84
CA LEU A 386 13.21 -2.54 -21.90
C LEU A 386 14.70 -2.86 -21.97
N THR A 387 15.51 -1.97 -22.55
CA THR A 387 16.98 -2.06 -22.59
C THR A 387 17.65 -2.07 -21.21
N LYS A 388 16.93 -1.69 -20.14
CA LYS A 388 17.44 -1.79 -18.78
C LYS A 388 17.48 -3.24 -18.27
N ILE A 389 16.54 -4.08 -18.69
CA ILE A 389 16.52 -5.52 -18.34
C ILE A 389 17.15 -6.36 -19.45
N VAL A 390 16.86 -6.04 -20.72
CA VAL A 390 17.52 -6.65 -21.88
C VAL A 390 18.76 -5.83 -22.22
N TYR A 391 19.76 -5.89 -21.33
CA TYR A 391 20.99 -5.10 -21.43
C TYR A 391 22.03 -5.68 -22.40
N ARG A 392 21.72 -6.83 -23.02
CA ARG A 392 22.61 -7.58 -23.92
C ARG A 392 21.76 -8.27 -24.99
N CYS A 393 22.33 -8.47 -26.18
CA CYS A 393 21.65 -9.18 -27.26
C CYS A 393 21.36 -10.66 -26.90
N PRO A 394 20.10 -11.13 -27.00
CA PRO A 394 19.72 -12.53 -26.77
C PRO A 394 20.30 -13.57 -27.75
N SER A 395 20.72 -13.11 -28.93
CA SER A 395 21.32 -13.94 -29.98
C SER A 395 22.86 -13.87 -29.93
N CYS A 396 23.47 -12.78 -30.41
CA CYS A 396 24.93 -12.68 -30.50
C CYS A 396 25.64 -12.41 -29.18
N ARG A 397 24.91 -12.17 -28.10
CA ARG A 397 25.49 -11.88 -26.78
C ARG A 397 26.44 -10.66 -26.78
N SER A 398 26.23 -9.65 -27.63
CA SER A 398 26.92 -8.36 -27.49
C SER A 398 26.33 -7.53 -26.34
N PHE A 399 27.19 -6.86 -25.57
CA PHE A 399 26.83 -5.88 -24.53
C PHE A 399 26.55 -4.47 -25.07
N ARG A 400 26.69 -4.24 -26.37
CA ARG A 400 26.32 -2.97 -26.98
C ARG A 400 24.81 -2.75 -26.82
N PRO A 401 24.35 -1.58 -26.35
CA PRO A 401 22.93 -1.33 -26.12
C PRO A 401 22.08 -1.58 -27.38
N LEU A 402 20.95 -2.28 -27.20
CA LEU A 402 19.99 -2.50 -28.28
C LEU A 402 19.31 -1.18 -28.67
N ALA A 403 19.21 -0.92 -29.97
CA ALA A 403 18.52 0.25 -30.51
C ALA A 403 17.01 0.03 -30.49
N LEU A 404 16.24 1.06 -30.10
CA LEU A 404 14.77 0.98 -30.15
C LEU A 404 14.32 1.06 -31.61
N SER A 405 13.46 0.13 -32.02
CA SER A 405 12.83 0.13 -33.35
C SER A 405 11.30 0.24 -33.20
N GLY A 406 10.73 1.35 -33.67
CA GLY A 406 9.29 1.60 -33.54
C GLY A 406 8.76 1.52 -32.10
N PRO A 407 7.47 1.20 -31.91
CA PRO A 407 6.85 1.16 -30.58
C PRO A 407 7.04 -0.17 -29.83
N ALA A 408 7.38 -1.25 -30.54
CA ALA A 408 7.44 -2.61 -29.99
C ALA A 408 8.61 -3.44 -30.55
N GLY A 409 9.68 -2.80 -31.02
CA GLY A 409 10.86 -3.48 -31.55
C GLY A 409 12.17 -3.08 -30.87
N LEU A 410 13.16 -3.95 -30.96
CA LEU A 410 14.56 -3.72 -30.61
C LEU A 410 15.45 -4.25 -31.73
N ASN A 411 16.55 -3.56 -32.04
CA ASN A 411 17.53 -4.00 -33.03
C ASN A 411 18.92 -4.10 -32.40
N CYS A 412 19.65 -5.17 -32.70
CA CYS A 412 21.05 -5.28 -32.30
C CYS A 412 21.96 -4.61 -33.32
N PRO A 413 22.79 -3.63 -32.92
CA PRO A 413 23.71 -2.95 -33.84
C PRO A 413 24.85 -3.84 -34.35
N ASP A 414 25.23 -4.90 -33.62
CA ASP A 414 26.41 -5.69 -33.98
C ASP A 414 26.09 -6.91 -34.85
N CYS A 415 24.94 -7.56 -34.63
CA CYS A 415 24.51 -8.70 -35.47
C CYS A 415 23.32 -8.37 -36.39
N GLY A 416 22.81 -7.15 -36.36
CA GLY A 416 21.66 -6.70 -37.18
C GLY A 416 20.31 -7.32 -36.80
N ARG A 417 20.25 -8.18 -35.77
CA ARG A 417 19.03 -8.93 -35.41
C ARG A 417 17.92 -8.00 -34.92
N SER A 418 16.71 -8.21 -35.43
CA SER A 418 15.49 -7.52 -35.00
C SER A 418 14.68 -8.40 -34.04
N PHE A 419 14.18 -7.80 -32.98
CA PHE A 419 13.37 -8.43 -31.94
C PHE A 419 12.03 -7.72 -31.83
N THR A 420 10.94 -8.48 -31.74
CA THR A 420 9.57 -7.96 -31.63
C THR A 420 9.01 -8.27 -30.25
N ILE A 421 8.37 -7.29 -29.61
CA ILE A 421 7.81 -7.40 -28.27
C ILE A 421 6.30 -7.59 -28.37
N SER A 422 5.78 -8.68 -27.80
CA SER A 422 4.34 -8.92 -27.69
C SER A 422 3.72 -8.13 -26.53
N PRO A 423 2.40 -7.87 -26.56
CA PRO A 423 1.68 -7.24 -25.44
C PRO A 423 1.78 -8.00 -24.10
N GLU A 424 2.05 -9.30 -24.12
CA GLU A 424 2.31 -10.17 -22.97
C GLU A 424 3.74 -10.04 -22.41
N TYR A 425 4.60 -9.23 -23.05
CA TYR A 425 6.05 -9.15 -22.81
C TYR A 425 6.79 -10.47 -23.08
N SER A 426 6.43 -11.15 -24.16
CA SER A 426 7.34 -12.06 -24.84
C SER A 426 8.17 -11.31 -25.88
N ILE A 427 9.37 -11.81 -26.16
CA ILE A 427 10.27 -11.27 -27.17
C ILE A 427 10.48 -12.36 -28.22
N GLY A 428 10.08 -12.04 -29.45
CA GLY A 428 10.25 -12.92 -30.61
C GLY A 428 11.37 -12.47 -31.54
N TRP A 429 12.10 -13.43 -32.10
CA TRP A 429 13.10 -13.22 -33.15
C TRP A 429 13.36 -14.52 -33.92
N SER A 430 14.02 -14.44 -35.09
CA SER A 430 14.39 -15.62 -35.89
C SER A 430 15.91 -15.81 -35.96
N GLU A 431 16.40 -17.04 -35.93
CA GLU A 431 17.82 -17.44 -36.04
C GLU A 431 17.95 -18.72 -36.87
N ALA A 432 18.71 -18.71 -37.97
CA ALA A 432 19.04 -19.92 -38.74
C ALA A 432 17.83 -20.88 -38.93
N ASP A 433 16.73 -20.33 -39.47
CA ASP A 433 15.44 -20.99 -39.71
C ASP A 433 14.61 -21.42 -38.47
N ALA A 434 15.09 -21.14 -37.25
CA ALA A 434 14.32 -21.29 -36.02
C ALA A 434 13.68 -19.96 -35.59
N ALA A 435 12.37 -19.98 -35.32
CA ALA A 435 11.66 -18.87 -34.69
C ALA A 435 11.63 -19.04 -33.17
N PHE A 436 12.01 -18.00 -32.45
CA PHE A 436 11.94 -17.94 -30.99
C PHE A 436 10.83 -16.98 -30.59
N ASP A 437 10.08 -17.33 -29.55
CA ASP A 437 9.22 -16.41 -28.80
C ASP A 437 9.31 -16.81 -27.33
N MET A 438 9.92 -15.94 -26.52
CA MET A 438 10.23 -16.25 -25.12
C MET A 438 9.67 -15.17 -24.20
N PRO A 439 9.06 -15.53 -23.05
CA PRO A 439 8.72 -14.57 -22.02
C PRO A 439 9.96 -13.76 -21.60
N LEU A 440 9.78 -12.49 -21.26
CA LEU A 440 10.86 -11.59 -20.84
C LEU A 440 11.75 -12.18 -19.73
N ALA A 441 11.17 -12.94 -18.81
CA ALA A 441 11.93 -13.62 -17.76
C ALA A 441 12.92 -14.66 -18.33
N ALA A 442 12.48 -15.48 -19.29
CA ALA A 442 13.34 -16.47 -19.95
C ALA A 442 14.43 -15.80 -20.79
N VAL A 443 14.10 -14.67 -21.45
CA VAL A 443 15.10 -13.87 -22.17
C VAL A 443 16.14 -13.31 -21.20
N TYR A 444 15.70 -12.77 -20.06
CA TYR A 444 16.60 -12.28 -19.02
C TYR A 444 17.53 -13.37 -18.50
N ASP A 445 17.02 -14.56 -18.19
CA ASP A 445 17.82 -15.71 -17.77
C ASP A 445 18.80 -16.18 -18.85
N ARG A 446 18.42 -16.09 -20.13
CA ARG A 446 19.30 -16.42 -21.27
C ARG A 446 20.49 -15.46 -21.37
N ILE A 447 20.28 -14.16 -21.15
CA ILE A 447 21.32 -13.13 -21.31
C ILE A 447 22.16 -12.88 -20.07
N ARG A 448 21.77 -13.45 -18.92
CA ARG A 448 22.51 -13.33 -17.66
C ARG A 448 23.98 -13.63 -17.83
N ILE A 449 24.79 -12.91 -17.05
CA ILE A 449 26.24 -13.01 -17.05
C ILE A 449 26.64 -14.35 -16.42
N ARG A 450 27.49 -15.09 -17.12
CA ARG A 450 28.00 -16.41 -16.73
C ARG A 450 29.50 -16.33 -16.46
N ALA A 451 30.07 -17.37 -15.85
CA ALA A 451 31.51 -17.45 -15.63
C ALA A 451 32.34 -17.26 -16.92
N ALA A 452 31.86 -17.78 -18.06
CA ALA A 452 32.51 -17.60 -19.36
C ALA A 452 32.55 -16.13 -19.82
N ASP A 453 31.61 -15.29 -19.38
CA ASP A 453 31.58 -13.86 -19.70
C ASP A 453 32.59 -13.04 -18.87
N LEU A 454 33.25 -13.65 -17.87
CA LEU A 454 34.29 -13.03 -17.05
C LEU A 454 35.70 -13.22 -17.63
N ALA A 455 35.83 -13.93 -18.76
CA ALA A 455 37.10 -14.13 -19.45
C ALA A 455 37.49 -12.88 -20.27
N GLY A 456 37.96 -11.84 -19.58
CA GLY A 456 38.54 -10.63 -20.19
C GLY A 456 40.08 -10.67 -20.20
N PRO A 457 40.74 -9.99 -21.16
CA PRO A 457 42.19 -9.80 -21.16
C PRO A 457 42.62 -9.00 -19.92
N GLU A 458 43.68 -9.45 -19.26
CA GLU A 458 44.40 -8.77 -18.16
C GLU A 458 43.53 -8.00 -17.14
N GLY A 459 42.64 -8.72 -16.46
CA GLY A 459 42.04 -8.23 -15.22
C GLY A 459 40.91 -7.20 -15.35
N LEU A 460 40.63 -6.66 -16.55
CA LEU A 460 39.47 -5.80 -16.82
C LEU A 460 38.30 -6.61 -17.39
N ILE A 461 37.18 -6.63 -16.66
CA ILE A 461 35.97 -7.38 -17.01
C ILE A 461 34.93 -6.48 -17.67
N ALA A 462 34.71 -5.28 -17.13
CA ALA A 462 33.75 -4.32 -17.66
C ALA A 462 34.19 -2.88 -17.38
N ALA A 463 33.76 -1.96 -18.23
CA ALA A 463 34.02 -0.52 -18.08
C ALA A 463 32.75 0.30 -18.41
N ALA A 464 32.65 1.48 -17.82
CA ALA A 464 31.70 2.53 -18.22
C ALA A 464 32.37 3.90 -18.23
N ASP A 465 32.03 4.70 -19.25
CA ASP A 465 32.61 6.01 -19.48
C ASP A 465 32.32 7.01 -18.34
N SER A 466 31.19 6.83 -17.66
CA SER A 466 30.78 7.73 -16.58
C SER A 466 29.90 7.03 -15.54
N ALA A 467 30.30 7.14 -14.28
CA ALA A 467 29.49 6.83 -13.12
C ALA A 467 29.80 7.84 -12.00
N GLU A 468 28.79 8.11 -11.17
CA GLU A 468 28.92 8.95 -9.98
C GLU A 468 28.88 8.09 -8.73
N LEU A 469 29.94 8.16 -7.91
CA LEU A 469 30.10 7.50 -6.64
C LEU A 469 29.63 8.39 -5.49
N TRP A 470 28.75 7.84 -4.67
CA TRP A 470 28.27 8.43 -3.44
C TRP A 470 28.65 7.54 -2.26
N GLU A 471 29.05 8.15 -1.14
CA GLU A 471 29.37 7.45 0.10
C GLU A 471 28.45 7.91 1.23
N GLU A 472 28.05 6.97 2.09
CA GLU A 472 27.26 7.30 3.28
C GLU A 472 28.15 7.87 4.38
N THR A 473 27.86 9.10 4.80
CA THR A 473 28.49 9.77 5.95
C THR A 473 27.41 10.05 7.00
N GLY A 474 27.32 9.20 8.02
CA GLY A 474 26.25 9.29 9.03
C GLY A 474 24.88 8.89 8.47
N THR A 475 23.97 9.84 8.27
CA THR A 475 22.64 9.61 7.68
C THR A 475 22.51 10.12 6.24
N GLU A 476 23.54 10.77 5.71
CA GLU A 476 23.53 11.42 4.40
C GLU A 476 24.41 10.67 3.39
N LEU A 477 23.98 10.63 2.13
CA LEU A 477 24.84 10.25 1.01
C LEU A 477 25.44 11.51 0.42
N LYS A 478 26.77 11.57 0.31
CA LYS A 478 27.47 12.67 -0.34
C LYS A 478 28.14 12.16 -1.62
N SER A 479 28.06 12.96 -2.68
CA SER A 479 28.77 12.67 -3.92
C SER A 479 30.26 12.86 -3.65
N VAL A 480 31.05 11.83 -3.96
CA VAL A 480 32.48 11.78 -3.68
C VAL A 480 33.28 11.97 -4.96
N LEU A 481 32.89 11.28 -6.03
CA LEU A 481 33.66 11.23 -7.26
C LEU A 481 32.77 10.91 -8.46
N THR A 482 32.99 11.60 -9.58
CA THR A 482 32.40 11.25 -10.88
C THR A 482 33.52 10.96 -11.84
N GLY A 483 33.43 9.85 -12.58
CA GLY A 483 34.49 9.46 -13.49
C GLY A 483 34.27 8.13 -14.19
N TRP A 484 35.34 7.63 -14.80
CA TRP A 484 35.38 6.36 -15.50
C TRP A 484 35.30 5.21 -14.49
N LEU A 485 34.41 4.24 -14.72
CA LEU A 485 34.26 3.05 -13.89
C LEU A 485 34.95 1.86 -14.55
N THR A 486 35.78 1.14 -13.80
CA THR A 486 36.40 -0.12 -14.21
C THR A 486 36.06 -1.21 -13.20
N LEU A 487 35.69 -2.39 -13.71
CA LEU A 487 35.44 -3.57 -12.90
C LEU A 487 36.48 -4.62 -13.27
N GLY A 488 37.24 -5.03 -12.27
CA GLY A 488 38.16 -6.16 -12.38
C GLY A 488 37.72 -7.35 -11.55
N ARG A 489 38.60 -8.36 -11.46
CA ARG A 489 38.34 -9.65 -10.79
C ARG A 489 38.07 -9.56 -9.30
N ARG A 490 38.62 -8.55 -8.62
CA ARG A 490 38.47 -8.38 -7.16
C ARG A 490 38.09 -6.96 -6.75
N SER A 491 38.09 -6.02 -7.68
CA SER A 491 37.93 -4.61 -7.34
C SER A 491 37.05 -3.89 -8.34
N LEU A 492 36.36 -2.89 -7.83
CA LEU A 492 35.60 -1.92 -8.61
C LEU A 492 36.27 -0.55 -8.42
N GLY A 493 36.91 -0.07 -9.47
CA GLY A 493 37.61 1.21 -9.51
C GLY A 493 36.76 2.31 -10.14
N ILE A 494 36.78 3.50 -9.57
CA ILE A 494 36.28 4.70 -10.22
C ILE A 494 37.39 5.74 -10.26
N GLN A 495 37.63 6.32 -11.44
CA GLN A 495 38.69 7.30 -11.67
C GLN A 495 38.09 8.58 -12.23
N GLY A 496 38.11 9.64 -11.42
CA GLY A 496 37.67 10.97 -11.82
C GLY A 496 38.84 11.94 -11.92
N THR A 497 38.55 13.19 -12.26
CA THR A 497 39.57 14.24 -12.42
C THR A 497 40.28 14.60 -11.11
N ASN A 498 39.59 14.44 -9.97
CA ASN A 498 40.07 14.85 -8.65
C ASN A 498 40.47 13.65 -7.75
N GLY A 499 40.68 12.46 -8.34
CA GLY A 499 41.18 11.29 -7.62
C GLY A 499 40.60 9.96 -8.11
N ALA A 500 41.00 8.88 -7.45
CA ALA A 500 40.49 7.54 -7.69
C ALA A 500 39.96 6.91 -6.40
N ARG A 501 38.99 6.00 -6.54
CA ARG A 501 38.49 5.14 -5.46
C ARG A 501 38.45 3.71 -5.95
N ILE A 502 38.82 2.79 -5.06
CA ILE A 502 38.81 1.35 -5.32
C ILE A 502 38.00 0.71 -4.20
N ILE A 503 36.99 -0.06 -4.59
CA ILE A 503 36.15 -0.85 -3.69
C ILE A 503 36.57 -2.31 -3.83
N ASP A 504 36.97 -2.94 -2.72
CA ASP A 504 37.27 -4.38 -2.70
C ASP A 504 35.97 -5.18 -2.65
N LEU A 505 35.73 -6.00 -3.68
CA LEU A 505 34.53 -6.82 -3.80
C LEU A 505 34.51 -7.96 -2.77
N ALA A 506 35.66 -8.35 -2.20
CA ALA A 506 35.70 -9.37 -1.16
C ALA A 506 35.13 -8.88 0.19
N ALA A 507 35.19 -7.57 0.43
CA ALA A 507 34.62 -6.91 1.62
C ALA A 507 33.11 -6.66 1.47
N VAL A 508 32.59 -6.68 0.24
CA VAL A 508 31.16 -6.47 -0.04
C VAL A 508 30.35 -7.68 0.43
N ARG A 509 29.23 -7.42 1.08
CA ARG A 509 28.25 -8.45 1.50
C ARG A 509 26.88 -8.30 0.84
N SER A 510 26.55 -7.10 0.37
CA SER A 510 25.27 -6.82 -0.28
C SER A 510 25.46 -6.03 -1.58
N VAL A 511 24.78 -6.46 -2.64
CA VAL A 511 24.80 -5.82 -3.97
C VAL A 511 23.38 -5.66 -4.47
N THR A 512 22.84 -4.45 -4.40
CA THR A 512 21.42 -4.23 -4.64
C THR A 512 21.19 -3.05 -5.55
N THR A 513 19.97 -2.97 -6.10
CA THR A 513 19.61 -1.89 -7.00
C THR A 513 18.53 -1.02 -6.38
N GLU A 514 18.70 0.29 -6.50
CA GLU A 514 17.70 1.28 -6.10
C GLU A 514 17.16 1.98 -7.34
N SER A 515 15.84 1.96 -7.49
CA SER A 515 15.18 2.48 -8.69
C SER A 515 15.76 1.82 -9.95
N ASN A 516 15.97 2.60 -11.01
CA ASN A 516 16.43 2.16 -12.33
C ASN A 516 17.87 2.56 -12.66
N ARG A 517 18.54 3.34 -11.81
CA ARG A 517 19.83 3.98 -12.14
C ARG A 517 20.90 3.89 -11.05
N LYS A 518 20.58 3.31 -9.90
CA LYS A 518 21.49 3.27 -8.76
C LYS A 518 21.83 1.85 -8.35
N LEU A 519 23.11 1.54 -8.24
CA LEU A 519 23.65 0.33 -7.64
C LEU A 519 24.17 0.66 -6.25
N GLN A 520 23.90 -0.20 -5.28
CA GLN A 520 24.35 -0.04 -3.91
C GLN A 520 25.21 -1.24 -3.51
N LEU A 521 26.38 -0.96 -2.94
CA LEU A 521 27.34 -1.93 -2.44
C LEU A 521 27.54 -1.67 -0.95
N TYR A 522 27.19 -2.65 -0.11
CA TYR A 522 27.44 -2.56 1.33
C TYR A 522 28.72 -3.32 1.68
N ASP A 523 29.72 -2.56 2.11
CA ASP A 523 30.96 -3.07 2.67
C ASP A 523 30.78 -3.27 4.17
N ALA A 524 30.74 -4.53 4.58
CA ALA A 524 30.53 -4.91 5.97
C ALA A 524 31.78 -4.70 6.83
N ALA A 525 32.99 -4.78 6.24
CA ALA A 525 34.24 -4.59 6.97
C ALA A 525 34.45 -3.11 7.31
N ALA A 526 34.15 -2.21 6.37
CA ALA A 526 34.21 -0.77 6.59
C ALA A 526 32.95 -0.20 7.27
N GLY A 527 31.84 -0.96 7.27
CA GLY A 527 30.54 -0.47 7.73
C GLY A 527 29.99 0.66 6.86
N ARG A 528 30.32 0.66 5.55
CA ARG A 528 30.02 1.75 4.61
C ARG A 528 29.12 1.30 3.48
N LEU A 529 28.23 2.20 3.07
CA LEU A 529 27.39 2.05 1.88
C LEU A 529 27.94 2.91 0.75
N TYR A 530 28.32 2.26 -0.35
CA TYR A 530 28.67 2.90 -1.61
C TYR A 530 27.46 2.88 -2.53
N GLN A 531 27.18 3.98 -3.22
CA GLN A 531 26.13 4.05 -4.24
C GLN A 531 26.69 4.61 -5.54
N LEU A 532 26.54 3.83 -6.62
CA LEU A 532 26.92 4.20 -7.97
C LEU A 532 25.69 4.59 -8.76
N THR A 533 25.72 5.75 -9.41
CA THR A 533 24.65 6.22 -10.30
C THR A 533 25.10 6.16 -11.75
N PHE A 534 24.28 5.54 -12.59
CA PHE A 534 24.55 5.33 -14.01
C PHE A 534 23.61 6.21 -14.86
N PRO A 535 24.14 7.10 -15.71
CA PRO A 535 23.32 7.97 -16.54
C PRO A 535 22.66 7.23 -17.73
N SER A 536 23.44 6.39 -18.42
CA SER A 536 23.05 5.71 -19.66
C SER A 536 23.06 4.18 -19.57
N GLU A 537 23.73 3.63 -18.56
CA GLU A 537 23.97 2.20 -18.43
C GLU A 537 22.86 1.45 -17.67
N SER A 538 22.69 0.17 -17.99
CA SER A 538 21.84 -0.70 -17.19
C SER A 538 22.52 -1.03 -15.86
N VAL A 539 21.88 -0.65 -14.76
CA VAL A 539 22.33 -1.04 -13.41
C VAL A 539 22.28 -2.54 -13.21
N LEU A 540 21.32 -3.22 -13.84
CA LEU A 540 21.15 -4.67 -13.72
C LEU A 540 22.33 -5.40 -14.36
N LYS A 541 22.89 -4.88 -15.46
CA LYS A 541 24.14 -5.35 -16.06
C LYS A 541 25.27 -5.37 -15.03
N TRP A 542 25.46 -4.26 -14.32
CA TRP A 542 26.53 -4.12 -13.32
C TRP A 542 26.30 -4.99 -12.08
N GLN A 543 25.06 -5.09 -11.61
CA GLN A 543 24.69 -6.01 -10.53
C GLN A 543 25.03 -7.46 -10.92
N ASP A 544 24.62 -7.89 -12.12
CA ASP A 544 24.86 -9.26 -12.59
C ASP A 544 26.35 -9.56 -12.80
N PHE A 545 27.17 -8.59 -13.26
CA PHE A 545 28.63 -8.75 -13.32
C PHE A 545 29.25 -8.95 -11.94
N ILE A 546 28.95 -8.06 -10.99
CA ILE A 546 29.53 -8.11 -9.64
C ILE A 546 29.11 -9.40 -8.94
N VAL A 547 27.83 -9.78 -9.02
CA VAL A 547 27.34 -11.02 -8.42
C VAL A 547 28.00 -12.24 -9.06
N ALA A 548 28.21 -12.24 -10.39
CA ALA A 548 28.92 -13.31 -11.06
C ALA A 548 30.38 -13.42 -10.59
N ILE A 549 31.09 -12.30 -10.43
CA ILE A 549 32.46 -12.28 -9.89
C ILE A 549 32.49 -12.80 -8.45
N MET A 550 31.62 -12.29 -7.59
CA MET A 550 31.57 -12.70 -6.18
C MET A 550 31.32 -14.21 -6.05
N ARG A 551 30.39 -14.77 -6.82
CA ARG A 551 30.09 -16.21 -6.78
C ARG A 551 31.20 -17.07 -7.38
N ASN A 552 31.64 -16.75 -8.60
CA ASN A 552 32.51 -17.65 -9.37
C ASN A 552 34.00 -17.45 -9.08
N GLU A 553 34.44 -16.24 -8.70
CA GLU A 553 35.85 -15.94 -8.44
C GLU A 553 36.18 -15.80 -6.96
N LEU A 554 35.23 -15.33 -6.13
CA LEU A 554 35.46 -15.10 -4.70
C LEU A 554 34.82 -16.15 -3.79
N GLY A 555 33.90 -16.99 -4.30
CA GLY A 555 33.15 -17.96 -3.49
C GLY A 555 32.21 -17.31 -2.46
N ILE A 556 31.80 -16.06 -2.69
CA ILE A 556 30.93 -15.29 -1.81
C ILE A 556 29.53 -15.26 -2.41
N GLU A 557 28.52 -15.59 -1.60
CA GLU A 557 27.11 -15.44 -1.97
C GLU A 557 26.59 -14.07 -1.47
N PRO A 558 26.51 -13.03 -2.32
CA PRO A 558 26.07 -11.72 -1.88
C PRO A 558 24.57 -11.68 -1.60
N ASN A 559 24.17 -10.88 -0.61
CA ASN A 559 22.78 -10.47 -0.49
C ASN A 559 22.42 -9.51 -1.63
N THR A 560 21.53 -9.96 -2.52
CA THR A 560 21.14 -9.19 -3.71
C THR A 560 19.85 -8.38 -3.53
N ARG A 561 19.25 -8.41 -2.32
CA ARG A 561 17.86 -7.97 -2.07
C ARG A 561 17.67 -6.98 -0.94
#